data_AF-A0A2E7N885-F1
#
_entry.id   AF-A0A2E7N885-F1
#
_cell.length_a   1.000
_cell.length_b   1.000
_cell.length_c   1.000
_cell.angle_alpha   90.00
_cell.angle_beta   90.00
_cell.angle_gamma   90.00
#
_symmetry.space_group_name_H-M   'P 1'
#
loop_
_entity.id
_entity.type
_entity.pdbx_description
1 polymer ?
#
loop_
_entity_poly.entity_id
_entity_poly.type
_entity_poly.pdbx_seq_one_letter_code
_entity_poly.pdbx_strand_id
1 'polypeptide(L)'
;MSAIITNKFRIHNAEQFYESFDETAKTHYYLYVGRPLPFSSTTGGGTDTVPPAPIDNVEEEFRNYRDMLAAKKITSADVQFVIPRRDWTSGTVYDQYMHDYSSSNTTTSGATNLGDSTFVVMTDEFKVYKCMWNNGGATATAKPTHTSNVEVKTGDDYYWKYMYTLTSTQVQKFLTVDFMPVYDTLGAVTAGTQTTVSSSAADGEIRRILITSGGSGFIDGDYHNVKIEGDGTLGECDVKIDAGVITEVTVTTQGVNYRYADIDLTSKPSMGGGVTAPVFNAVIGPAGGHGNDSIKELYAFYVMTNTSLVGTEGAGDFVVDQDFRRVGVVRNPQEYGTTTLATDTTLNALKTLTFSGTPGAFLVDEVITGGTSGAKAEVVKFDAGSKKLHYIQTDYNVSADKKIKSFTAAETITSASLATGVVDTLSNPEINYFSGDMLYCEQRAPIVRATDQTENIKLVIEF
;
A
#
# COMPACT_ATOMS: atom_id res chain seq x y z
N MET A 1 20.37 23.60 13.25
CA MET A 1 20.62 23.00 11.92
C MET A 1 19.25 22.63 11.37
N SER A 2 18.91 23.04 10.14
CA SER A 2 17.63 22.70 9.49
C SER A 2 17.89 21.67 8.39
N ALA A 3 17.08 20.62 8.33
CA ALA A 3 17.18 19.55 7.34
C ALA A 3 15.77 19.01 7.03
N ILE A 4 15.57 18.44 5.85
CA ILE A 4 14.32 17.83 5.42
C ILE A 4 14.58 16.49 4.73
N ILE A 5 13.74 15.49 5.01
CA ILE A 5 13.67 14.26 4.23
C ILE A 5 12.64 14.52 3.14
N THR A 6 13.08 14.53 1.89
CA THR A 6 12.19 14.81 0.76
C THR A 6 11.29 13.60 0.46
N ASN A 7 10.11 13.84 -0.12
CA ASN A 7 9.22 12.76 -0.55
C ASN A 7 9.88 11.80 -1.56
N LYS A 8 10.91 12.25 -2.29
CA LYS A 8 11.67 11.38 -3.20
C LYS A 8 12.41 10.25 -2.47
N PHE A 9 12.87 10.50 -1.24
CA PHE A 9 13.51 9.46 -0.42
C PHE A 9 12.49 8.38 0.00
N ARG A 10 11.28 8.82 0.36
CA ARG A 10 10.15 7.94 0.71
C ARG A 10 9.74 7.06 -0.47
N ILE A 11 9.56 7.67 -1.65
CA ILE A 11 9.23 6.97 -2.89
C ILE A 11 10.35 5.98 -3.25
N HIS A 12 11.62 6.37 -3.14
CA HIS A 12 12.73 5.46 -3.43
C HIS A 12 12.71 4.20 -2.56
N ASN A 13 12.46 4.33 -1.25
CA ASN A 13 12.36 3.18 -0.36
C ASN A 13 11.14 2.29 -0.70
N ALA A 14 10.02 2.90 -1.07
CA ALA A 14 8.82 2.19 -1.53
C ALA A 14 9.07 1.42 -2.84
N GLU A 15 9.78 2.04 -3.81
CA GLU A 15 10.26 1.40 -5.05
C GLU A 15 11.14 0.19 -4.75
N GLN A 16 12.13 0.32 -3.86
CA GLN A 16 13.00 -0.80 -3.48
C GLN A 16 12.23 -1.96 -2.84
N PHE A 17 11.25 -1.66 -1.97
CA PHE A 17 10.40 -2.69 -1.39
C PHE A 17 9.55 -3.39 -2.45
N TYR A 18 8.91 -2.63 -3.35
CA TYR A 18 8.10 -3.20 -4.45
C TYR A 18 8.94 -4.06 -5.42
N GLU A 19 10.13 -3.59 -5.80
CA GLU A 19 11.05 -4.31 -6.71
C GLU A 19 11.54 -5.63 -6.11
N SER A 20 11.69 -5.72 -4.79
CA SER A 20 12.18 -6.94 -4.11
C SER A 20 11.29 -8.19 -4.31
N PHE A 21 10.04 -8.02 -4.77
CA PHE A 21 9.13 -9.13 -5.08
C PHE A 21 9.36 -9.76 -6.46
N ASP A 22 10.02 -9.05 -7.39
CA ASP A 22 10.20 -9.52 -8.78
C ASP A 22 11.65 -9.46 -9.30
N GLU A 23 12.60 -9.01 -8.48
CA GLU A 23 14.03 -9.04 -8.80
C GLU A 23 14.55 -10.45 -9.16
N THR A 24 15.66 -10.56 -9.89
CA THR A 24 16.21 -11.88 -10.30
C THR A 24 16.53 -12.78 -9.10
N ALA A 25 17.04 -12.21 -8.00
CA ALA A 25 17.28 -12.90 -6.75
C ALA A 25 16.15 -12.56 -5.75
N LYS A 26 14.93 -13.02 -6.07
CA LYS A 26 13.70 -12.63 -5.36
C LYS A 26 13.83 -12.78 -3.85
N THR A 27 13.48 -11.72 -3.14
CA THR A 27 13.16 -11.81 -1.72
C THR A 27 11.78 -12.49 -1.58
N HIS A 28 11.68 -13.50 -0.71
CA HIS A 28 10.43 -14.22 -0.46
C HIS A 28 9.74 -13.68 0.78
N TYR A 29 8.56 -13.11 0.60
CA TYR A 29 7.71 -12.65 1.71
C TYR A 29 6.55 -13.61 1.89
N TYR A 30 6.31 -14.00 3.14
CA TYR A 30 5.16 -14.83 3.49
C TYR A 30 4.32 -14.10 4.54
N LEU A 31 3.02 -14.02 4.28
CA LEU A 31 2.05 -13.67 5.29
C LEU A 31 1.74 -14.91 6.10
N TYR A 32 1.93 -14.87 7.42
CA TYR A 32 1.59 -15.97 8.31
C TYR A 32 0.41 -15.62 9.20
N VAL A 33 -0.34 -16.65 9.56
CA VAL A 33 -1.35 -16.61 10.62
C VAL A 33 -0.89 -17.47 11.77
N GLY A 34 -1.21 -17.04 12.98
CA GLY A 34 -0.72 -17.67 14.19
C GLY A 34 -1.64 -17.45 15.39
N ARG A 35 -1.18 -17.95 16.53
CA ARG A 35 -1.81 -17.78 17.84
C ARG A 35 -3.23 -18.39 17.89
N PRO A 36 -3.33 -19.74 17.90
CA PRO A 36 -4.61 -20.43 18.03
C PRO A 36 -5.20 -20.32 19.44
N LEU A 37 -4.37 -20.06 20.45
CA LEU A 37 -4.81 -20.00 21.84
C LEU A 37 -5.27 -18.57 22.22
N PRO A 38 -6.29 -18.45 23.10
CA PRO A 38 -6.73 -17.17 23.65
C PRO A 38 -5.60 -16.34 24.27
N PHE A 39 -5.72 -15.02 24.20
CA PHE A 39 -4.89 -14.14 25.03
C PHE A 39 -5.29 -14.27 26.49
N SER A 40 -4.30 -14.37 27.36
CA SER A 40 -4.51 -14.41 28.81
C SER A 40 -3.34 -13.79 29.56
N SER A 41 -3.58 -13.42 30.82
CA SER A 41 -2.54 -12.92 31.72
C SER A 41 -1.36 -13.90 31.91
N THR A 42 -1.54 -15.19 31.60
CA THR A 42 -0.51 -16.22 31.73
C THR A 42 0.16 -16.58 30.40
N THR A 43 -0.29 -16.03 29.28
CA THR A 43 0.17 -16.41 27.93
C THR A 43 0.57 -15.22 27.05
N GLY A 44 1.08 -14.16 27.67
CA GLY A 44 1.54 -12.94 26.96
C GLY A 44 0.77 -11.67 27.30
N GLY A 45 -0.26 -11.75 28.15
CA GLY A 45 -1.08 -10.62 28.57
C GLY A 45 -2.36 -10.46 27.76
N GLY A 46 -3.09 -9.37 28.03
CA GLY A 46 -4.32 -9.01 27.30
C GLY A 46 -5.47 -10.01 27.42
N THR A 47 -6.47 -9.83 26.55
CA THR A 47 -7.65 -10.70 26.40
C THR A 47 -8.07 -10.72 24.93
N ASP A 48 -8.91 -11.67 24.52
CA ASP A 48 -9.42 -11.69 23.13
C ASP A 48 -10.26 -10.47 22.75
N THR A 49 -10.84 -9.78 23.75
CA THR A 49 -11.56 -8.51 23.55
C THR A 49 -10.65 -7.28 23.54
N VAL A 50 -9.46 -7.40 24.13
CA VAL A 50 -8.44 -6.34 24.18
C VAL A 50 -7.08 -7.02 23.95
N PRO A 51 -6.75 -7.33 22.68
CA PRO A 51 -5.49 -7.97 22.35
C PRO A 51 -4.30 -7.14 22.87
N PRO A 52 -3.22 -7.80 23.34
CA PRO A 52 -2.02 -7.09 23.75
C PRO A 52 -1.43 -6.27 22.61
N ALA A 53 -0.75 -5.18 22.94
CA ALA A 53 0.09 -4.50 21.97
C ALA A 53 1.26 -5.43 21.56
N PRO A 54 1.57 -5.55 20.26
CA PRO A 54 2.78 -6.23 19.81
C PRO A 54 4.03 -5.68 20.49
N ILE A 55 4.95 -6.57 20.87
CA ILE A 55 6.21 -6.22 21.52
C ILE A 55 7.34 -6.53 20.55
N ASP A 56 8.21 -5.55 20.31
CA ASP A 56 9.42 -5.72 19.50
C ASP A 56 10.59 -6.14 20.40
N ASN A 57 10.76 -7.45 20.55
CA ASN A 57 11.94 -8.05 21.15
C ASN A 57 12.15 -9.49 20.65
N VAL A 58 13.36 -10.02 20.89
CA VAL A 58 13.77 -11.36 20.45
C VAL A 58 12.94 -12.49 21.09
N GLU A 59 12.45 -12.30 22.32
CA GLU A 59 11.63 -13.31 22.99
C GLU A 59 10.27 -13.47 22.32
N GLU A 60 9.61 -12.36 21.99
CA GLU A 60 8.31 -12.34 21.31
C GLU A 60 8.45 -12.80 19.86
N GLU A 61 9.55 -12.48 19.19
CA GLU A 61 9.88 -13.06 17.89
C GLU A 61 9.91 -14.59 17.96
N PHE A 62 10.58 -15.17 18.95
CA PHE A 62 10.58 -16.63 19.12
C PHE A 62 9.19 -17.20 19.43
N ARG A 63 8.34 -16.47 20.15
CA ARG A 63 6.94 -16.87 20.36
C ARG A 63 6.12 -16.80 19.07
N ASN A 64 6.36 -15.80 18.23
CA ASN A 64 5.69 -15.66 16.93
C ASN A 64 5.92 -16.90 16.05
N TYR A 65 7.16 -17.40 15.99
CA TYR A 65 7.46 -18.63 15.26
C TYR A 65 6.80 -19.88 15.85
N ARG A 66 6.78 -20.03 17.18
CA ARG A 66 6.19 -21.21 17.85
C ARG A 66 4.67 -21.29 17.72
N ASP A 67 4.02 -20.14 17.67
CA ASP A 67 2.56 -20.01 17.58
C ASP A 67 2.08 -19.92 16.12
N MET A 68 2.98 -20.05 15.14
CA MET A 68 2.62 -19.99 13.72
C MET A 68 1.80 -21.23 13.31
N LEU A 69 0.72 -21.02 12.56
CA LEU A 69 -0.14 -22.08 12.04
C LEU A 69 0.22 -22.43 10.59
N ALA A 70 0.24 -21.41 9.74
CA ALA A 70 0.54 -21.55 8.32
C ALA A 70 1.00 -20.21 7.75
N ALA A 71 1.69 -20.27 6.62
CA ALA A 71 2.15 -19.10 5.90
C ALA A 71 1.80 -19.19 4.41
N LYS A 72 1.49 -18.06 3.78
CA LYS A 72 1.19 -17.95 2.36
C LYS A 72 2.10 -16.93 1.71
N LYS A 73 2.70 -17.29 0.58
CA LYS A 73 3.62 -16.45 -0.17
C LYS A 73 2.89 -15.23 -0.73
N ILE A 74 3.46 -14.05 -0.52
CA ILE A 74 3.01 -12.81 -1.14
C ILE A 74 3.70 -12.71 -2.50
N THR A 75 2.92 -12.71 -3.58
CA THR A 75 3.45 -12.63 -4.95
C THR A 75 3.50 -11.19 -5.44
N SER A 76 4.31 -10.89 -6.46
CA SER A 76 4.34 -9.55 -7.07
C SER A 76 2.97 -9.11 -7.63
N ALA A 77 2.07 -10.04 -7.97
CA ALA A 77 0.71 -9.74 -8.41
C ALA A 77 -0.25 -9.33 -7.27
N ASP A 78 0.21 -9.44 -6.03
CA ASP A 78 -0.51 -9.15 -4.80
C ASP A 78 0.09 -7.96 -4.03
N VAL A 79 0.96 -7.19 -4.70
CA VAL A 79 1.57 -5.98 -4.16
C VAL A 79 1.26 -4.82 -5.10
N GLN A 80 0.93 -3.65 -4.55
CA GLN A 80 0.65 -2.46 -5.34
C GLN A 80 0.89 -1.16 -4.58
N PHE A 81 1.36 -0.12 -5.27
CA PHE A 81 1.42 1.23 -4.75
C PHE A 81 0.01 1.78 -4.52
N VAL A 82 -0.20 2.43 -3.38
CA VAL A 82 -1.48 3.05 -3.03
C VAL A 82 -1.28 4.48 -2.56
N ILE A 83 -2.33 5.28 -2.62
CA ILE A 83 -2.42 6.61 -2.03
C ILE A 83 -3.70 6.72 -1.22
N PRO A 84 -3.78 7.67 -0.27
CA PRO A 84 -5.01 7.94 0.45
C PRO A 84 -6.18 8.15 -0.52
N ARG A 85 -7.25 7.37 -0.32
CA ARG A 85 -8.44 7.40 -1.16
C ARG A 85 -9.17 8.72 -0.95
N ARG A 86 -9.53 9.35 -2.06
CA ARG A 86 -10.38 10.54 -2.07
C ARG A 86 -11.40 10.39 -3.17
N ASP A 87 -12.65 10.23 -2.78
CA ASP A 87 -13.75 10.14 -3.72
C ASP A 87 -14.23 11.54 -4.12
N TRP A 88 -14.52 11.73 -5.40
CA TRP A 88 -15.11 12.96 -5.89
C TRP A 88 -16.52 13.12 -5.31
N THR A 89 -16.79 14.29 -4.73
CA THR A 89 -18.04 14.65 -4.08
C THR A 89 -18.39 16.08 -4.45
N SER A 90 -19.61 16.28 -4.96
CA SER A 90 -20.13 17.62 -5.23
C SER A 90 -20.25 18.40 -3.92
N GLY A 91 -19.90 19.68 -3.94
CA GLY A 91 -19.89 20.50 -2.73
C GLY A 91 -18.53 20.58 -2.02
N THR A 92 -17.50 19.90 -2.53
CA THR A 92 -16.15 19.89 -1.95
C THR A 92 -15.22 20.85 -2.70
N VAL A 93 -14.29 21.48 -1.97
CA VAL A 93 -13.18 22.24 -2.56
C VAL A 93 -11.97 21.32 -2.64
N TYR A 94 -11.42 21.15 -3.84
CA TYR A 94 -10.22 20.34 -4.07
C TYR A 94 -8.99 21.23 -4.23
N ASP A 95 -7.83 20.75 -3.79
CA ASP A 95 -6.58 21.42 -4.10
C ASP A 95 -6.24 21.28 -5.58
N GLN A 96 -5.54 22.26 -6.12
CA GLN A 96 -5.01 22.17 -7.47
C GLN A 96 -3.54 21.75 -7.45
N TYR A 97 -3.07 21.22 -8.56
CA TYR A 97 -1.64 21.05 -8.78
C TYR A 97 -0.94 22.41 -8.84
N MET A 98 0.05 22.61 -7.97
CA MET A 98 1.09 23.62 -8.11
C MET A 98 2.43 23.04 -7.66
N HIS A 99 3.52 23.52 -8.25
CA HIS A 99 4.86 23.01 -8.06
C HIS A 99 5.64 23.71 -6.93
N ASP A 100 5.14 24.85 -6.45
CA ASP A 100 5.82 25.80 -5.57
C ASP A 100 5.19 25.90 -4.16
N TYR A 101 4.38 24.90 -3.78
CA TYR A 101 3.80 24.85 -2.44
C TYR A 101 4.89 24.86 -1.37
N SER A 102 4.66 25.66 -0.33
CA SER A 102 5.58 25.89 0.77
C SER A 102 4.83 26.34 2.03
N SER A 103 5.55 26.60 3.12
CA SER A 103 4.95 27.19 4.32
C SER A 103 4.38 28.61 4.12
N SER A 104 4.80 29.31 3.06
CA SER A 104 4.32 30.63 2.69
C SER A 104 3.34 30.64 1.50
N ASN A 105 3.21 29.51 0.80
CA ASN A 105 2.27 29.32 -0.30
C ASN A 105 1.59 27.96 -0.11
N THR A 106 0.46 27.95 0.59
CA THR A 106 -0.26 26.72 0.93
C THR A 106 -1.32 26.39 -0.12
N THR A 107 -1.72 25.12 -0.18
CA THR A 107 -2.90 24.71 -0.95
C THR A 107 -4.18 25.31 -0.34
N THR A 108 -5.31 25.15 -1.02
CA THR A 108 -6.62 25.61 -0.52
C THR A 108 -7.04 24.87 0.76
N SER A 109 -6.63 23.61 0.92
CA SER A 109 -6.79 22.81 2.15
C SER A 109 -5.77 23.15 3.25
N GLY A 110 -4.77 24.00 2.97
CA GLY A 110 -3.74 24.40 3.93
C GLY A 110 -2.49 23.52 3.95
N ALA A 111 -2.37 22.54 3.05
CA ALA A 111 -1.15 21.74 2.94
C ALA A 111 0.01 22.60 2.42
N THR A 112 1.21 22.40 3.00
CA THR A 112 2.42 23.16 2.66
C THR A 112 3.29 22.45 1.62
N ASN A 113 2.87 21.28 1.14
CA ASN A 113 3.52 20.52 0.09
C ASN A 113 2.47 19.77 -0.75
N LEU A 114 2.84 19.41 -1.97
CA LEU A 114 1.92 18.79 -2.91
C LEU A 114 1.52 17.36 -2.51
N GLY A 115 2.41 16.60 -1.85
CA GLY A 115 2.15 15.22 -1.45
C GLY A 115 1.02 15.07 -0.42
N ASP A 116 0.86 16.06 0.46
CA ASP A 116 -0.21 16.07 1.48
C ASP A 116 -1.52 16.70 0.96
N SER A 117 -1.51 17.28 -0.25
CA SER A 117 -2.66 17.97 -0.81
C SER A 117 -3.73 17.02 -1.37
N THR A 118 -4.92 17.56 -1.60
CA THR A 118 -6.14 16.84 -2.03
C THR A 118 -6.38 16.88 -3.55
N PHE A 119 -5.31 17.05 -4.32
CA PHE A 119 -5.36 17.31 -5.76
C PHE A 119 -5.72 16.11 -6.65
N VAL A 120 -5.93 14.93 -6.06
CA VAL A 120 -6.28 13.69 -6.78
C VAL A 120 -7.59 13.16 -6.24
N VAL A 121 -8.47 12.74 -7.15
CA VAL A 121 -9.79 12.20 -6.82
C VAL A 121 -10.13 10.99 -7.68
N MET A 122 -10.96 10.09 -7.15
CA MET A 122 -11.57 8.99 -7.86
C MET A 122 -13.08 9.23 -8.01
N THR A 123 -13.62 8.97 -9.20
CA THR A 123 -15.08 9.03 -9.44
C THR A 123 -15.75 7.69 -9.10
N ASP A 124 -17.08 7.70 -9.04
CA ASP A 124 -17.94 6.50 -8.94
C ASP A 124 -17.75 5.49 -10.11
N GLU A 125 -17.21 5.94 -11.25
CA GLU A 125 -16.81 5.10 -12.38
C GLU A 125 -15.37 4.56 -12.27
N PHE A 126 -14.73 4.71 -11.10
CA PHE A 126 -13.33 4.32 -10.84
C PHE A 126 -12.28 4.99 -11.75
N LYS A 127 -12.63 6.14 -12.32
CA LYS A 127 -11.69 7.00 -13.05
C LYS A 127 -10.99 7.93 -12.08
N VAL A 128 -9.67 8.00 -12.16
CA VAL A 128 -8.81 8.84 -11.35
C VAL A 128 -8.43 10.10 -12.12
N TYR A 129 -8.64 11.25 -11.48
CA TYR A 129 -8.38 12.57 -12.05
C TYR A 129 -7.45 13.37 -11.15
N LYS A 130 -6.63 14.19 -11.80
CA LYS A 130 -5.82 15.22 -11.18
C LYS A 130 -6.50 16.58 -11.37
N CYS A 131 -6.71 17.29 -10.27
CA CYS A 131 -7.20 18.67 -10.27
C CYS A 131 -6.06 19.56 -10.73
N MET A 132 -6.20 20.10 -11.95
CA MET A 132 -5.24 21.02 -12.51
C MET A 132 -5.53 22.45 -12.04
N TRP A 133 -6.81 22.84 -11.96
CA TRP A 133 -7.27 24.15 -11.46
C TRP A 133 -8.57 23.99 -10.69
N ASN A 134 -8.68 24.70 -9.57
CA ASN A 134 -9.83 24.62 -8.68
C ASN A 134 -10.73 25.86 -8.70
N ASN A 135 -10.70 26.63 -9.79
CA ASN A 135 -11.49 27.85 -9.93
C ASN A 135 -11.25 28.85 -8.78
N GLY A 136 -9.97 29.07 -8.43
CA GLY A 136 -9.59 29.98 -7.35
C GLY A 136 -10.08 29.56 -5.97
N GLY A 137 -10.26 28.26 -5.74
CA GLY A 137 -10.77 27.70 -4.47
C GLY A 137 -12.29 27.69 -4.35
N ALA A 138 -13.03 27.86 -5.45
CA ALA A 138 -14.48 27.70 -5.45
C ALA A 138 -14.89 26.23 -5.22
N THR A 139 -16.15 25.98 -4.91
CA THR A 139 -16.66 24.62 -4.70
C THR A 139 -16.86 23.87 -6.01
N ALA A 140 -16.37 22.62 -6.10
CA ALA A 140 -16.63 21.75 -7.25
C ALA A 140 -18.08 21.26 -7.24
N THR A 141 -18.75 21.38 -8.39
CA THR A 141 -20.15 20.95 -8.58
C THR A 141 -20.35 20.08 -9.81
N ALA A 142 -19.38 20.06 -10.74
CA ALA A 142 -19.43 19.29 -11.97
C ALA A 142 -18.35 18.18 -11.95
N LYS A 143 -18.81 16.93 -11.91
CA LYS A 143 -17.94 15.75 -11.93
C LYS A 143 -17.23 15.62 -13.27
N PRO A 144 -15.90 15.39 -13.31
CA PRO A 144 -15.22 15.07 -14.57
C PRO A 144 -15.64 13.68 -15.08
N THR A 145 -15.90 13.57 -16.38
CA THR A 145 -16.32 12.30 -17.03
C THR A 145 -15.45 11.90 -18.23
N HIS A 146 -14.64 12.84 -18.73
CA HIS A 146 -13.80 12.67 -19.92
C HIS A 146 -12.64 11.70 -19.69
N THR A 147 -12.13 11.10 -20.76
CA THR A 147 -10.91 10.27 -20.75
C THR A 147 -9.84 10.81 -21.70
N SER A 148 -9.91 12.12 -21.98
CA SER A 148 -8.95 12.83 -22.83
C SER A 148 -7.58 12.93 -22.17
N ASN A 149 -6.52 12.95 -22.98
CA ASN A 149 -5.14 13.11 -22.48
C ASN A 149 -4.81 14.56 -22.12
N VAL A 150 -5.62 15.51 -22.60
CA VAL A 150 -5.51 16.93 -22.26
C VAL A 150 -6.41 17.24 -21.07
N GLU A 151 -6.08 18.29 -20.32
CA GLU A 151 -6.99 18.79 -19.28
C GLU A 151 -8.28 19.33 -19.91
N VAL A 152 -9.40 19.08 -19.23
CA VAL A 152 -10.71 19.52 -19.69
C VAL A 152 -11.36 20.36 -18.60
N LYS A 153 -11.90 21.51 -19.03
CA LYS A 153 -12.70 22.40 -18.19
C LYS A 153 -14.10 21.80 -17.98
N THR A 154 -14.53 21.68 -16.73
CA THR A 154 -15.90 21.28 -16.37
C THR A 154 -16.82 22.51 -16.22
N GLY A 155 -18.13 22.29 -16.09
CA GLY A 155 -19.12 23.37 -16.05
C GLY A 155 -19.05 24.30 -14.83
N ASP A 156 -18.24 23.96 -13.84
CA ASP A 156 -17.92 24.71 -12.61
C ASP A 156 -16.55 25.42 -12.68
N ASP A 157 -15.99 25.51 -13.88
CA ASP A 157 -14.69 26.10 -14.20
C ASP A 157 -13.46 25.42 -13.57
N TYR A 158 -13.63 24.22 -13.01
CA TYR A 158 -12.50 23.35 -12.67
C TYR A 158 -11.83 22.82 -13.94
N TYR A 159 -10.52 22.59 -13.86
CA TYR A 159 -9.80 21.82 -14.89
C TYR A 159 -9.33 20.51 -14.30
N TRP A 160 -9.71 19.43 -14.96
CA TRP A 160 -9.34 18.07 -14.57
C TRP A 160 -8.52 17.42 -15.67
N LYS A 161 -7.46 16.70 -15.28
CA LYS A 161 -6.71 15.82 -16.17
C LYS A 161 -6.99 14.38 -15.80
N TYR A 162 -7.41 13.58 -16.78
CA TYR A 162 -7.57 12.14 -16.63
C TYR A 162 -6.19 11.47 -16.47
N MET A 163 -6.06 10.59 -15.48
CA MET A 163 -4.83 9.83 -15.22
C MET A 163 -4.98 8.39 -15.71
N TYR A 164 -5.94 7.66 -15.14
CA TYR A 164 -6.22 6.26 -15.47
C TYR A 164 -7.62 5.84 -14.95
N THR A 165 -8.06 4.65 -15.35
CA THR A 165 -9.28 4.01 -14.86
C THR A 165 -8.90 2.69 -14.21
N LEU A 166 -9.40 2.42 -13.01
CA LEU A 166 -9.18 1.15 -12.34
C LEU A 166 -10.07 0.05 -12.94
N THR A 167 -9.51 -1.13 -13.15
CA THR A 167 -10.29 -2.32 -13.54
C THR A 167 -10.98 -2.94 -12.32
N SER A 168 -12.01 -3.74 -12.57
CA SER A 168 -12.74 -4.46 -11.51
C SER A 168 -11.82 -5.33 -10.64
N THR A 169 -10.83 -5.99 -11.24
CA THR A 169 -9.84 -6.80 -10.51
C THR A 169 -8.98 -5.95 -9.57
N GLN A 170 -8.53 -4.78 -10.03
CA GLN A 170 -7.69 -3.87 -9.25
C GLN A 170 -8.48 -3.29 -8.08
N VAL A 171 -9.75 -2.93 -8.31
CA VAL A 171 -10.67 -2.48 -7.27
C VAL A 171 -10.88 -3.56 -6.20
N GLN A 172 -11.19 -4.79 -6.61
CA GLN A 172 -11.39 -5.88 -5.64
C GLN A 172 -10.15 -6.15 -4.79
N LYS A 173 -8.96 -6.18 -5.41
CA LYS A 173 -7.71 -6.47 -4.71
C LYS A 173 -7.21 -5.33 -3.84
N PHE A 174 -7.21 -4.08 -4.32
CA PHE A 174 -6.42 -3.01 -3.70
C PHE A 174 -7.21 -1.77 -3.29
N LEU A 175 -8.48 -1.63 -3.66
CA LEU A 175 -9.30 -0.54 -3.12
C LEU A 175 -9.75 -0.87 -1.70
N THR A 176 -9.62 0.10 -0.80
CA THR A 176 -10.17 0.04 0.57
C THR A 176 -10.97 1.31 0.84
N VAL A 177 -11.46 1.47 2.08
CA VAL A 177 -12.12 2.71 2.50
C VAL A 177 -11.12 3.88 2.60
N ASP A 178 -9.86 3.60 2.91
CA ASP A 178 -8.84 4.62 3.18
C ASP A 178 -7.80 4.77 2.06
N PHE A 179 -7.64 3.77 1.18
CA PHE A 179 -6.59 3.74 0.16
C PHE A 179 -7.12 3.34 -1.21
N MET A 180 -6.54 3.94 -2.26
CA MET A 180 -6.78 3.61 -3.66
C MET A 180 -5.47 3.29 -4.38
N PRO A 181 -5.47 2.29 -5.29
CA PRO A 181 -4.26 1.88 -5.97
C PRO A 181 -3.84 2.87 -7.06
N VAL A 182 -2.52 3.06 -7.18
CA VAL A 182 -1.89 3.84 -8.24
C VAL A 182 -1.24 2.90 -9.23
N TYR A 183 -1.62 3.01 -10.49
CA TYR A 183 -1.03 2.21 -11.56
C TYR A 183 -0.03 3.05 -12.36
N ASP A 184 1.12 2.44 -12.66
CA ASP A 184 2.18 3.02 -13.49
C ASP A 184 2.07 2.58 -14.96
N THR A 185 2.71 3.36 -15.82
CA THR A 185 2.87 3.15 -17.26
C THR A 185 4.20 2.48 -17.66
N LEU A 186 5.21 2.29 -16.79
CA LEU A 186 6.57 1.87 -17.20
C LEU A 186 7.26 0.76 -16.38
N GLY A 187 6.68 0.20 -15.32
CA GLY A 187 7.29 -0.92 -14.56
C GLY A 187 6.86 -2.34 -14.93
N ALA A 188 6.11 -2.52 -16.03
CA ALA A 188 5.48 -3.75 -16.52
C ALA A 188 4.37 -4.40 -15.64
N VAL A 189 3.12 -4.05 -15.97
CA VAL A 189 2.03 -5.04 -16.09
C VAL A 189 1.50 -4.95 -17.53
N THR A 190 2.02 -5.86 -18.37
CA THR A 190 1.65 -6.37 -19.71
C THR A 190 0.93 -5.44 -20.71
N ALA A 191 1.29 -5.57 -21.99
CA ALA A 191 0.69 -4.90 -23.15
C ALA A 191 -0.85 -4.72 -23.03
N GLY A 192 -1.29 -3.47 -22.82
CA GLY A 192 -2.69 -3.11 -22.58
C GLY A 192 -2.89 -1.84 -21.73
N THR A 193 -1.86 -1.41 -20.99
CA THR A 193 -1.93 -0.27 -20.05
C THR A 193 -0.87 0.81 -20.29
N GLN A 194 -0.42 0.99 -21.55
CA GLN A 194 0.04 2.31 -21.97
C GLN A 194 -1.20 3.21 -21.95
N THR A 195 -1.33 4.09 -20.95
CA THR A 195 -2.34 5.13 -21.06
C THR A 195 -1.89 6.05 -22.20
N THR A 196 -2.82 6.47 -23.05
CA THR A 196 -2.55 7.52 -24.04
C THR A 196 -2.08 8.83 -23.38
N VAL A 197 -2.21 8.94 -22.06
CA VAL A 197 -1.80 10.08 -21.24
C VAL A 197 -0.29 10.19 -21.12
N SER A 198 0.44 9.10 -20.84
CA SER A 198 1.90 9.14 -20.67
C SER A 198 2.63 9.42 -21.98
N SER A 199 2.16 8.85 -23.10
CA SER A 199 2.69 9.15 -24.43
C SER A 199 2.40 10.57 -24.92
N SER A 200 1.41 11.24 -24.31
CA SER A 200 1.07 12.64 -24.57
C SER A 200 1.65 13.59 -23.52
N ALA A 201 2.42 13.09 -22.56
CA ALA A 201 3.00 13.91 -21.50
C ALA A 201 4.10 14.80 -22.07
N ALA A 202 4.02 16.10 -21.77
CA ALA A 202 5.01 17.08 -22.18
C ALA A 202 5.83 17.52 -20.97
N ASP A 203 7.14 17.26 -21.03
CA ASP A 203 8.08 17.58 -19.97
C ASP A 203 8.12 19.08 -19.66
N GLY A 204 7.90 19.46 -18.40
CA GLY A 204 7.94 20.85 -17.95
C GLY A 204 6.99 21.77 -18.72
N GLU A 205 5.81 21.29 -19.11
CA GLU A 205 4.79 22.12 -19.77
C GLU A 205 4.23 23.19 -18.83
N ILE A 206 3.87 24.36 -19.36
CA ILE A 206 3.22 25.43 -18.62
C ILE A 206 1.77 25.46 -19.06
N ARG A 207 0.84 25.19 -18.15
CA ARG A 207 -0.60 25.28 -18.49
C ARG A 207 -1.26 26.54 -17.99
N ARG A 208 -0.73 27.13 -16.92
CA ARG A 208 -1.28 28.35 -16.32
C ARG A 208 -0.18 29.23 -15.78
N ILE A 209 -0.46 30.53 -15.80
CA ILE A 209 0.37 31.55 -15.17
C ILE A 209 -0.55 32.38 -14.29
N LEU A 210 -0.21 32.47 -13.01
CA LEU A 210 -0.94 33.26 -12.03
C LEU A 210 -0.35 34.66 -11.95
N ILE A 211 -1.21 35.66 -11.75
CA ILE A 211 -0.80 37.04 -11.56
C ILE A 211 -0.70 37.29 -10.06
N THR A 212 0.52 37.34 -9.52
CA THR A 212 0.75 37.72 -8.12
C THR A 212 0.64 39.24 -7.95
N SER A 213 1.05 40.00 -8.98
CA SER A 213 0.86 41.44 -9.08
C SER A 213 0.76 41.84 -10.55
N GLY A 214 -0.28 42.58 -10.95
CA GLY A 214 -0.50 42.99 -12.34
C GLY A 214 0.37 44.16 -12.81
N GLY A 215 1.23 44.70 -11.94
CA GLY A 215 2.05 45.88 -12.24
C GLY A 215 1.21 47.14 -12.44
N SER A 216 1.78 48.15 -13.10
CA SER A 216 1.06 49.37 -13.49
C SER A 216 1.73 50.08 -14.65
N GLY A 217 0.98 50.94 -15.35
CA GLY A 217 1.51 51.83 -16.40
C GLY A 217 1.65 51.18 -17.77
N PHE A 218 0.96 50.06 -17.99
CA PHE A 218 0.85 49.42 -19.31
C PHE A 218 -0.24 50.09 -20.17
N ILE A 219 -0.21 49.84 -21.46
CA ILE A 219 -1.24 50.31 -22.40
C ILE A 219 -2.38 49.30 -22.43
N ASP A 220 -3.61 49.77 -22.30
CA ASP A 220 -4.80 48.92 -22.32
C ASP A 220 -4.96 48.20 -23.66
N GLY A 221 -5.33 46.91 -23.60
CA GLY A 221 -5.54 46.08 -24.78
C GLY A 221 -5.38 44.59 -24.53
N ASP A 222 -5.74 43.82 -25.56
CA ASP A 222 -5.51 42.38 -25.64
C ASP A 222 -4.27 42.12 -26.50
N TYR A 223 -3.28 41.44 -25.92
CA TYR A 223 -2.00 41.17 -26.55
C TYR A 223 -1.80 39.68 -26.74
N HIS A 224 -1.66 39.26 -27.99
CA HIS A 224 -1.53 37.85 -28.36
C HIS A 224 -0.10 37.42 -28.65
N ASN A 225 0.17 36.12 -28.48
CA ASN A 225 1.46 35.48 -28.77
C ASN A 225 2.63 36.15 -28.02
N VAL A 226 2.40 36.55 -26.77
CA VAL A 226 3.44 37.03 -25.85
C VAL A 226 4.28 35.82 -25.43
N LYS A 227 5.59 35.93 -25.54
CA LYS A 227 6.48 34.79 -25.29
C LYS A 227 6.59 34.49 -23.80
N ILE A 228 6.55 33.21 -23.48
CA ILE A 228 6.95 32.70 -22.18
C ILE A 228 8.41 32.29 -22.30
N GLU A 229 9.29 33.09 -21.71
CA GLU A 229 10.73 32.89 -21.73
C GLU A 229 11.17 32.12 -20.48
N GLY A 230 12.43 31.71 -20.45
CA GLY A 230 12.99 30.90 -19.38
C GLY A 230 14.04 29.94 -19.93
N ASP A 231 14.08 28.72 -19.40
CA ASP A 231 14.95 27.64 -19.88
C ASP A 231 14.26 26.64 -20.81
N GLY A 232 12.94 26.75 -20.98
CA GLY A 232 12.14 25.99 -21.93
C GLY A 232 12.06 26.64 -23.32
N THR A 233 11.18 26.09 -24.16
CA THR A 233 10.97 26.57 -25.54
C THR A 233 9.50 26.53 -25.93
N LEU A 234 9.13 27.35 -26.92
CA LEU A 234 7.82 27.38 -27.60
C LEU A 234 6.62 27.78 -26.72
N GLY A 235 6.83 28.29 -25.50
CA GLY A 235 5.76 28.79 -24.66
C GLY A 235 5.25 30.16 -25.15
N GLU A 236 3.92 30.28 -25.29
CA GLU A 236 3.25 31.52 -25.68
C GLU A 236 1.96 31.70 -24.87
N CYS A 237 1.60 32.96 -24.63
CA CYS A 237 0.38 33.34 -23.92
C CYS A 237 -0.26 34.60 -24.51
N ASP A 238 -1.52 34.79 -24.15
CA ASP A 238 -2.27 36.02 -24.36
C ASP A 238 -2.34 36.79 -23.03
N VAL A 239 -2.18 38.10 -23.10
CA VAL A 239 -2.18 39.00 -21.93
C VAL A 239 -3.21 40.09 -22.14
N LYS A 240 -4.08 40.28 -21.15
CA LYS A 240 -5.06 41.36 -21.13
C LYS A 240 -4.67 42.43 -20.13
N ILE A 241 -4.73 43.68 -20.58
CA ILE A 241 -4.47 44.87 -19.76
C ILE A 241 -5.72 45.73 -19.71
N ASP A 242 -6.14 46.07 -18.49
CA ASP A 242 -7.24 46.99 -18.21
C ASP A 242 -6.81 48.00 -17.15
N ALA A 243 -7.17 49.27 -17.33
CA ALA A 243 -6.76 50.40 -16.49
C ALA A 243 -5.24 50.46 -16.20
N GLY A 244 -4.43 50.08 -17.18
CA GLY A 244 -2.96 50.05 -17.13
C GLY A 244 -2.37 48.94 -16.26
N VAL A 245 -3.16 47.93 -15.89
CA VAL A 245 -2.77 46.77 -15.07
C VAL A 245 -3.04 45.48 -15.84
N ILE A 246 -2.15 44.50 -15.74
CA ILE A 246 -2.38 43.17 -16.32
C ILE A 246 -3.42 42.44 -15.48
N THR A 247 -4.57 42.13 -16.08
CA THR A 247 -5.72 41.52 -15.40
C THR A 247 -5.89 40.04 -15.71
N GLU A 248 -5.40 39.57 -16.85
CA GLU A 248 -5.57 38.18 -17.28
C GLU A 248 -4.35 37.72 -18.09
N VAL A 249 -3.94 36.46 -17.86
CA VAL A 249 -2.95 35.77 -18.67
C VAL A 249 -3.49 34.39 -19.02
N THR A 250 -3.57 34.09 -20.31
CA THR A 250 -4.06 32.82 -20.83
C THR A 250 -2.97 32.15 -21.66
N VAL A 251 -2.49 30.98 -21.25
CA VAL A 251 -1.48 30.24 -22.00
C VAL A 251 -2.09 29.68 -23.28
N THR A 252 -1.53 30.02 -24.44
CA THR A 252 -2.00 29.57 -25.76
C THR A 252 -1.18 28.41 -26.27
N THR A 253 0.13 28.43 -26.04
CA THR A 253 1.04 27.31 -26.30
C THR A 253 1.79 26.99 -25.02
N GLN A 254 1.58 25.78 -24.51
CA GLN A 254 2.13 25.33 -23.23
C GLN A 254 3.66 25.20 -23.20
N GLY A 255 4.29 25.12 -24.38
CA GLY A 255 5.72 24.91 -24.53
C GLY A 255 6.22 23.61 -23.88
N VAL A 256 7.54 23.44 -23.86
CA VAL A 256 8.19 22.25 -23.28
C VAL A 256 9.50 22.63 -22.62
N ASN A 257 9.96 21.77 -21.72
CA ASN A 257 11.25 21.80 -21.06
C ASN A 257 11.49 22.96 -20.09
N TYR A 258 10.45 23.56 -19.52
CA TYR A 258 10.63 24.60 -18.51
C TYR A 258 10.95 24.01 -17.12
N ARG A 259 11.90 24.62 -16.42
CA ARG A 259 12.16 24.50 -14.97
C ARG A 259 12.19 25.88 -14.32
N TYR A 260 12.30 26.91 -15.13
CA TYR A 260 12.05 28.30 -14.81
C TYR A 260 11.31 28.94 -15.98
N ALA A 261 10.27 29.70 -15.69
CA ALA A 261 9.50 30.39 -16.71
C ALA A 261 9.00 31.75 -16.22
N ASP A 262 9.06 32.74 -17.10
CA ASP A 262 8.53 34.08 -16.86
C ASP A 262 8.01 34.67 -18.19
N ILE A 263 7.16 35.68 -18.10
CA ILE A 263 6.62 36.36 -19.28
C ILE A 263 7.56 37.50 -19.66
N ASP A 264 8.14 37.44 -20.87
CA ASP A 264 8.89 38.56 -21.42
C ASP A 264 7.94 39.58 -22.06
N LEU A 265 7.56 40.60 -21.30
CA LEU A 265 6.74 41.71 -21.80
C LEU A 265 7.48 42.58 -22.82
N THR A 266 8.82 42.58 -22.83
CA THR A 266 9.62 43.34 -23.79
C THR A 266 9.54 42.76 -25.20
N SER A 267 9.19 41.47 -25.31
CA SER A 267 8.87 40.81 -26.59
C SER A 267 7.66 41.44 -27.32
N LYS A 268 6.86 42.26 -26.62
CA LYS A 268 5.71 43.01 -27.16
C LYS A 268 5.80 44.49 -26.81
N PRO A 269 6.64 45.28 -27.51
CA PRO A 269 6.82 46.71 -27.23
C PRO A 269 5.52 47.55 -27.27
N SER A 270 4.50 47.06 -27.97
CA SER A 270 3.16 47.67 -28.05
C SER A 270 2.39 47.71 -26.72
N MET A 271 2.84 46.98 -25.69
CA MET A 271 2.27 46.99 -24.34
C MET A 271 2.71 48.20 -23.51
N GLY A 272 3.69 48.96 -23.98
CA GLY A 272 4.35 50.00 -23.19
C GLY A 272 5.35 49.42 -22.18
N GLY A 273 6.26 50.25 -21.69
CA GLY A 273 7.34 49.82 -20.80
C GLY A 273 6.93 49.57 -19.34
N GLY A 274 5.66 49.82 -18.99
CA GLY A 274 5.20 49.82 -17.60
C GLY A 274 5.87 50.89 -16.74
N VAL A 275 5.33 51.08 -15.54
CA VAL A 275 5.93 51.89 -14.46
C VAL A 275 6.34 50.99 -13.30
N THR A 276 5.49 50.02 -12.95
CA THR A 276 5.80 48.96 -11.97
C THR A 276 5.75 47.61 -12.65
N ALA A 277 6.79 46.80 -12.44
CA ALA A 277 6.87 45.46 -13.01
C ALA A 277 5.80 44.53 -12.40
N PRO A 278 5.09 43.75 -13.21
CA PRO A 278 4.21 42.69 -12.72
C PRO A 278 5.04 41.53 -12.17
N VAL A 279 4.38 40.69 -11.37
CA VAL A 279 4.95 39.45 -10.84
C VAL A 279 4.05 38.31 -11.26
N PHE A 280 4.59 37.40 -12.06
CA PHE A 280 3.92 36.21 -12.52
C PHE A 280 4.40 34.97 -11.77
N ASN A 281 3.53 33.98 -11.65
CA ASN A 281 3.89 32.66 -11.17
C ASN A 281 3.45 31.62 -12.22
N ALA A 282 4.40 31.21 -13.06
CA ALA A 282 4.16 30.18 -14.06
C ALA A 282 4.11 28.81 -13.38
N VAL A 283 2.99 28.10 -13.50
CA VAL A 283 2.85 26.76 -12.91
C VAL A 283 3.46 25.74 -13.85
N ILE A 284 4.64 25.23 -13.46
CA ILE A 284 5.42 24.29 -14.27
C ILE A 284 4.99 22.85 -13.97
N GLY A 285 4.79 22.06 -15.03
CA GLY A 285 4.49 20.64 -14.95
C GLY A 285 5.66 19.80 -14.41
N PRO A 286 5.41 18.55 -13.98
CA PRO A 286 6.46 17.68 -13.47
C PRO A 286 7.45 17.31 -14.59
N ALA A 287 8.64 16.86 -14.18
CA ALA A 287 9.60 16.30 -15.11
C ALA A 287 9.00 15.08 -15.84
N GLY A 288 9.15 15.02 -17.16
CA GLY A 288 8.50 14.04 -18.03
C GLY A 288 7.04 14.35 -18.38
N GLY A 289 6.42 15.30 -17.68
CA GLY A 289 5.06 15.78 -17.92
C GLY A 289 3.98 15.05 -17.13
N HIS A 290 2.80 15.65 -17.12
CA HIS A 290 1.67 15.11 -16.36
C HIS A 290 1.19 13.76 -16.91
N GLY A 291 1.15 12.75 -16.05
CA GLY A 291 0.76 11.37 -16.34
C GLY A 291 1.90 10.50 -16.87
N ASN A 292 3.14 10.99 -16.93
CA ASN A 292 4.29 10.20 -17.38
C ASN A 292 4.68 9.09 -16.39
N ASP A 293 4.69 9.41 -15.09
CA ASP A 293 4.96 8.47 -13.99
C ASP A 293 3.97 8.78 -12.86
N SER A 294 2.88 8.02 -12.82
CA SER A 294 1.80 8.26 -11.84
C SER A 294 2.22 7.93 -10.42
N ILE A 295 3.18 7.02 -10.20
CA ILE A 295 3.67 6.69 -8.85
C ILE A 295 4.39 7.91 -8.28
N LYS A 296 5.35 8.48 -9.03
CA LYS A 296 6.12 9.63 -8.58
C LYS A 296 5.29 10.90 -8.52
N GLU A 297 4.41 11.11 -9.49
CA GLU A 297 3.61 12.33 -9.58
C GLU A 297 2.51 12.41 -8.53
N LEU A 298 1.91 11.26 -8.16
CA LEU A 298 0.85 11.20 -7.15
C LEU A 298 1.40 10.96 -5.73
N TYR A 299 2.72 10.96 -5.56
CA TYR A 299 3.40 10.72 -4.28
C TYR A 299 2.99 9.40 -3.63
N ALA A 300 2.95 8.32 -4.42
CA ALA A 300 2.61 7.00 -3.92
C ALA A 300 3.81 6.36 -3.19
N PHE A 301 3.98 6.70 -1.91
CA PHE A 301 4.99 6.10 -1.02
C PHE A 301 4.39 5.05 -0.06
N TYR A 302 3.10 4.71 -0.24
CA TYR A 302 2.49 3.57 0.45
C TYR A 302 2.49 2.35 -0.46
N VAL A 303 2.82 1.18 0.08
CA VAL A 303 2.74 -0.10 -0.62
C VAL A 303 1.74 -0.99 0.10
N MET A 304 0.73 -1.47 -0.63
CA MET A 304 -0.26 -2.40 -0.13
C MET A 304 0.06 -3.83 -0.59
N THR A 305 0.01 -4.78 0.33
CA THR A 305 -0.04 -6.22 0.00
C THR A 305 -1.46 -6.75 0.22
N ASN A 306 -1.89 -7.72 -0.57
CA ASN A 306 -3.21 -8.34 -0.44
C ASN A 306 -3.10 -9.87 -0.52
N THR A 307 -3.24 -10.54 0.61
CA THR A 307 -3.21 -12.01 0.68
C THR A 307 -4.59 -12.55 1.00
N SER A 308 -5.09 -13.44 0.13
CA SER A 308 -6.36 -14.14 0.32
C SER A 308 -6.11 -15.54 0.87
N LEU A 309 -6.71 -15.88 2.01
CA LEU A 309 -6.69 -17.22 2.60
C LEU A 309 -8.04 -17.87 2.33
N VAL A 310 -8.06 -19.05 1.70
CA VAL A 310 -9.31 -19.71 1.27
C VAL A 310 -9.39 -21.10 1.88
N GLY A 311 -10.38 -21.35 2.73
CA GLY A 311 -10.66 -22.68 3.29
C GLY A 311 -9.41 -23.46 3.72
N THR A 312 -9.24 -24.66 3.16
CA THR A 312 -8.10 -25.58 3.41
C THR A 312 -7.07 -25.57 2.27
N GLU A 313 -6.61 -24.38 1.87
CA GLU A 313 -5.55 -24.24 0.85
C GLU A 313 -4.24 -24.92 1.29
N GLY A 314 -3.37 -25.26 0.30
CA GLY A 314 -2.09 -25.90 0.58
C GLY A 314 -2.21 -27.36 0.98
N ALA A 315 -3.14 -28.11 0.37
CA ALA A 315 -3.43 -29.50 0.79
C ALA A 315 -3.74 -29.65 2.31
N GLY A 316 -4.32 -28.62 2.91
CA GLY A 316 -4.66 -28.59 4.34
C GLY A 316 -3.65 -27.90 5.25
N ASP A 317 -2.71 -27.12 4.72
CA ASP A 317 -1.82 -26.25 5.51
C ASP A 317 -2.61 -25.30 6.40
N PHE A 318 -3.61 -24.67 5.79
CA PHE A 318 -4.49 -23.74 6.46
C PHE A 318 -5.62 -24.49 7.16
N VAL A 319 -5.47 -24.68 8.47
CA VAL A 319 -6.50 -25.33 9.31
C VAL A 319 -7.78 -24.50 9.35
N VAL A 320 -8.91 -25.19 9.14
CA VAL A 320 -10.27 -24.69 9.36
C VAL A 320 -10.83 -25.27 10.66
N ASP A 321 -11.88 -24.66 11.20
CA ASP A 321 -12.47 -24.98 12.51
C ASP A 321 -11.54 -24.65 13.69
N GLN A 322 -10.66 -23.68 13.47
CA GLN A 322 -9.80 -23.12 14.50
C GLN A 322 -9.64 -21.61 14.28
N ASP A 323 -9.38 -20.92 15.38
CA ASP A 323 -9.17 -19.49 15.42
C ASP A 323 -7.71 -19.13 15.17
N PHE A 324 -7.49 -17.92 14.64
CA PHE A 324 -6.19 -17.26 14.71
C PHE A 324 -6.34 -15.86 15.29
N ARG A 325 -5.30 -15.40 15.99
CA ARG A 325 -5.25 -14.09 16.67
C ARG A 325 -4.04 -13.26 16.29
N ARG A 326 -3.18 -13.80 15.43
CA ARG A 326 -1.96 -13.15 14.99
C ARG A 326 -1.85 -13.23 13.47
N VAL A 327 -1.45 -12.10 12.89
CA VAL A 327 -1.07 -12.00 11.49
C VAL A 327 0.31 -11.36 11.46
N GLY A 328 1.19 -11.84 10.60
CA GLY A 328 2.49 -11.21 10.43
C GLY A 328 3.09 -11.46 9.06
N VAL A 329 4.25 -10.86 8.82
CA VAL A 329 5.04 -11.06 7.59
C VAL A 329 6.43 -11.52 7.97
N VAL A 330 6.86 -12.63 7.36
CA VAL A 330 8.22 -13.16 7.47
C VAL A 330 8.92 -13.06 6.13
N ARG A 331 10.17 -12.60 6.15
CA ARG A 331 11.06 -12.52 4.99
C ARG A 331 12.00 -13.70 4.96
N ASN A 332 12.15 -14.31 3.80
CA ASN A 332 13.10 -15.38 3.51
C ASN A 332 13.10 -16.54 4.54
N PRO A 333 11.93 -17.12 4.86
CA PRO A 333 11.92 -18.34 5.67
C PRO A 333 12.62 -19.49 4.92
N GLN A 334 13.15 -20.45 5.67
CA GLN A 334 13.81 -21.65 5.13
C GLN A 334 12.90 -22.88 5.25
N GLU A 335 13.12 -23.85 4.38
CA GLU A 335 12.48 -25.18 4.46
C GLU A 335 13.01 -25.93 5.68
N TYR A 336 12.13 -26.66 6.37
CA TYR A 336 12.42 -27.32 7.64
C TYR A 336 13.67 -28.22 7.56
N GLY A 337 14.57 -28.03 8.52
CA GLY A 337 15.80 -28.83 8.63
C GLY A 337 16.83 -28.56 7.54
N THR A 338 16.65 -27.53 6.72
CA THR A 338 17.58 -27.13 5.65
C THR A 338 18.01 -25.67 5.80
N THR A 339 18.95 -25.24 4.95
CA THR A 339 19.32 -23.82 4.76
C THR A 339 18.73 -23.23 3.48
N THR A 340 17.88 -23.98 2.78
CA THR A 340 17.28 -23.58 1.51
C THR A 340 16.08 -22.69 1.77
N LEU A 341 15.96 -21.59 1.03
CA LEU A 341 14.81 -20.69 1.14
C LEU A 341 13.53 -21.40 0.69
N ALA A 342 12.44 -21.10 1.39
CA ALA A 342 11.16 -21.67 1.07
C ALA A 342 10.58 -21.04 -0.20
N THR A 343 10.05 -21.87 -1.09
CA THR A 343 9.56 -21.41 -2.41
C THR A 343 8.09 -21.69 -2.67
N ASP A 344 7.49 -22.62 -1.93
CA ASP A 344 6.11 -23.05 -2.11
C ASP A 344 5.11 -21.94 -1.81
N THR A 345 3.92 -22.00 -2.43
CA THR A 345 2.90 -20.95 -2.31
C THR A 345 2.28 -20.87 -0.93
N THR A 346 2.21 -22.01 -0.24
CA THR A 346 1.76 -22.14 1.14
C THR A 346 2.78 -22.98 1.89
N LEU A 347 2.86 -22.78 3.20
CA LEU A 347 3.73 -23.54 4.09
C LEU A 347 2.96 -23.88 5.34
N ASN A 348 3.03 -25.14 5.73
CA ASN A 348 2.57 -25.62 7.02
C ASN A 348 3.56 -25.24 8.13
N ALA A 349 3.08 -24.56 9.17
CA ALA A 349 3.89 -24.30 10.36
C ALA A 349 3.56 -25.24 11.52
N LEU A 350 2.57 -26.12 11.40
CA LEU A 350 2.17 -27.03 12.47
C LEU A 350 3.01 -28.30 12.47
N LYS A 351 3.30 -28.79 13.68
CA LYS A 351 3.77 -30.16 13.85
C LYS A 351 2.57 -31.09 13.76
N THR A 352 2.77 -32.26 13.17
CA THR A 352 1.68 -33.25 13.06
C THR A 352 2.12 -34.64 13.48
N LEU A 353 1.16 -35.42 13.94
CA LEU A 353 1.34 -36.83 14.22
C LEU A 353 0.12 -37.62 13.80
N THR A 354 0.28 -38.91 13.52
CA THR A 354 -0.81 -39.85 13.30
C THR A 354 -0.90 -40.85 14.44
N PHE A 355 -2.10 -41.39 14.66
CA PHE A 355 -2.31 -42.42 15.66
C PHE A 355 -2.49 -43.82 15.05
N SER A 356 -1.93 -44.82 15.73
CA SER A 356 -2.21 -46.22 15.45
C SER A 356 -3.56 -46.63 16.07
N GLY A 357 -4.21 -47.64 15.49
CA GLY A 357 -5.51 -48.12 15.98
C GLY A 357 -6.63 -47.07 15.85
N THR A 358 -7.47 -46.97 16.87
CA THR A 358 -8.56 -45.97 16.95
C THR A 358 -8.31 -45.09 18.17
N PRO A 359 -7.76 -43.89 18.01
CA PRO A 359 -7.54 -42.97 19.13
C PRO A 359 -8.86 -42.44 19.68
N GLY A 360 -8.81 -41.89 20.90
CA GLY A 360 -9.89 -41.06 21.43
C GLY A 360 -10.09 -39.76 20.64
N ALA A 361 -11.20 -39.07 20.88
CA ALA A 361 -11.48 -37.79 20.25
C ALA A 361 -10.75 -36.67 21.00
N PHE A 362 -9.74 -36.09 20.36
CA PHE A 362 -9.04 -34.91 20.87
C PHE A 362 -9.81 -33.64 20.51
N LEU A 363 -9.89 -32.72 21.46
CA LEU A 363 -10.57 -31.43 21.33
C LEU A 363 -9.56 -30.33 21.00
N VAL A 364 -10.03 -29.30 20.30
CA VAL A 364 -9.25 -28.09 20.00
C VAL A 364 -8.93 -27.34 21.31
N ASP A 365 -7.76 -26.72 21.38
CA ASP A 365 -7.23 -25.93 22.50
C ASP A 365 -6.94 -26.71 23.79
N GLU A 366 -6.91 -28.05 23.74
CA GLU A 366 -6.55 -28.85 24.90
C GLU A 366 -5.06 -29.21 24.94
N VAL A 367 -4.52 -29.28 26.16
CA VAL A 367 -3.15 -29.75 26.40
C VAL A 367 -3.10 -31.27 26.28
N ILE A 368 -2.16 -31.76 25.49
CA ILE A 368 -1.80 -33.17 25.41
C ILE A 368 -0.42 -33.42 26.03
N THR A 369 -0.25 -34.59 26.65
CA THR A 369 1.00 -35.02 27.31
C THR A 369 1.43 -36.40 26.83
N GLY A 370 2.70 -36.51 26.42
CA GLY A 370 3.34 -37.77 26.03
C GLY A 370 3.77 -38.57 27.25
N GLY A 371 3.35 -39.83 27.33
CA GLY A 371 3.61 -40.69 28.48
C GLY A 371 5.09 -41.04 28.68
N THR A 372 5.86 -41.14 27.60
CA THR A 372 7.28 -41.52 27.65
C THR A 372 8.18 -40.29 27.59
N SER A 373 7.94 -39.41 26.62
CA SER A 373 8.75 -38.21 26.39
C SER A 373 8.51 -37.13 27.47
N GLY A 374 7.32 -37.12 28.08
CA GLY A 374 6.84 -36.00 28.89
C GLY A 374 6.61 -34.73 28.07
N ALA A 375 6.60 -34.82 26.73
CA ALA A 375 6.32 -33.71 25.84
C ALA A 375 4.91 -33.18 26.10
N LYS A 376 4.77 -31.86 26.04
CA LYS A 376 3.48 -31.18 26.09
C LYS A 376 3.26 -30.40 24.81
N ALA A 377 2.01 -30.34 24.38
CA ALA A 377 1.58 -29.61 23.20
C ALA A 377 0.12 -29.21 23.33
N GLU A 378 -0.29 -28.28 22.48
CA GLU A 378 -1.66 -27.79 22.40
C GLU A 378 -2.27 -28.27 21.09
N VAL A 379 -3.48 -28.82 21.17
CA VAL A 379 -4.19 -29.34 20.00
C VAL A 379 -4.74 -28.17 19.18
N VAL A 380 -4.32 -28.11 17.91
CA VAL A 380 -4.85 -27.14 16.94
C VAL A 380 -6.01 -27.75 16.16
N LYS A 381 -5.88 -29.00 15.72
CA LYS A 381 -6.92 -29.73 14.99
C LYS A 381 -6.71 -31.23 15.10
N PHE A 382 -7.80 -31.97 15.27
CA PHE A 382 -7.80 -33.43 15.13
C PHE A 382 -8.74 -33.86 14.02
N ASP A 383 -8.23 -34.62 13.06
CA ASP A 383 -9.02 -35.27 12.02
C ASP A 383 -9.18 -36.75 12.35
N ALA A 384 -10.40 -37.15 12.73
CA ALA A 384 -10.73 -38.52 13.08
C ALA A 384 -10.67 -39.49 11.89
N GLY A 385 -10.87 -39.01 10.66
CA GLY A 385 -10.84 -39.82 9.44
C GLY A 385 -9.41 -40.21 9.05
N SER A 386 -8.51 -39.22 9.00
CA SER A 386 -7.08 -39.46 8.73
C SER A 386 -6.29 -39.86 9.97
N LYS A 387 -6.89 -39.76 11.17
CA LYS A 387 -6.26 -39.98 12.48
C LYS A 387 -5.06 -39.05 12.70
N LYS A 388 -5.09 -37.87 12.08
CA LYS A 388 -4.01 -36.89 12.09
C LYS A 388 -4.32 -35.81 13.13
N LEU A 389 -3.35 -35.53 13.98
CA LEU A 389 -3.40 -34.45 14.96
C LEU A 389 -2.40 -33.37 14.57
N HIS A 390 -2.87 -32.13 14.49
CA HIS A 390 -2.06 -30.93 14.34
C HIS A 390 -1.90 -30.27 15.70
N TYR A 391 -0.66 -29.88 16.03
CA TYR A 391 -0.36 -29.32 17.33
C TYR A 391 0.75 -28.26 17.26
N ILE A 392 0.76 -27.37 18.26
CA ILE A 392 1.88 -26.45 18.52
C ILE A 392 2.50 -26.73 19.88
N GLN A 393 3.72 -26.25 20.08
CA GLN A 393 4.41 -26.33 21.37
C GLN A 393 4.84 -24.94 21.81
N THR A 394 4.15 -24.44 22.82
CA THR A 394 4.40 -23.12 23.40
C THR A 394 5.44 -23.19 24.52
N ASP A 395 5.95 -22.04 24.93
CA ASP A 395 6.78 -21.90 26.13
C ASP A 395 5.96 -21.82 27.44
N TYR A 396 4.63 -21.72 27.33
CA TYR A 396 3.70 -21.68 28.47
C TYR A 396 3.40 -23.07 29.04
N ASN A 397 3.23 -24.07 28.16
CA ASN A 397 2.87 -25.43 28.54
C ASN A 397 3.98 -26.42 28.17
N VAL A 398 5.07 -26.36 28.94
CA VAL A 398 6.26 -27.21 28.76
C VAL A 398 6.26 -28.45 29.67
N SER A 399 7.16 -29.39 29.38
CA SER A 399 7.37 -30.59 30.19
C SER A 399 7.72 -30.25 31.65
N ALA A 400 7.58 -31.23 32.56
CA ALA A 400 7.86 -31.03 33.99
C ALA A 400 9.31 -30.55 34.26
N ASP A 401 10.26 -30.96 33.43
CA ASP A 401 11.67 -30.53 33.48
C ASP A 401 11.94 -29.20 32.72
N LYS A 402 10.89 -28.44 32.40
CA LYS A 402 10.94 -27.11 31.77
C LYS A 402 11.60 -27.11 30.38
N LYS A 403 11.36 -28.16 29.60
CA LYS A 403 11.87 -28.30 28.23
C LYS A 403 10.74 -28.38 27.22
N ILE A 404 10.99 -27.87 26.02
CA ILE A 404 10.17 -28.16 24.84
C ILE A 404 10.77 -29.44 24.24
N LYS A 405 10.01 -30.54 24.27
CA LYS A 405 10.42 -31.86 23.79
C LYS A 405 9.52 -32.32 22.66
N SER A 406 10.06 -32.96 21.65
CA SER A 406 9.24 -33.65 20.65
C SER A 406 8.61 -34.91 21.24
N PHE A 407 7.42 -35.27 20.76
CA PHE A 407 6.87 -36.60 21.00
C PHE A 407 7.72 -37.68 20.30
N THR A 408 7.59 -38.92 20.74
CA THR A 408 8.29 -40.09 20.23
C THR A 408 7.31 -41.12 19.67
N ALA A 409 7.68 -41.80 18.59
CA ALA A 409 6.86 -42.87 18.03
C ALA A 409 6.58 -43.98 19.07
N ALA A 410 5.42 -44.64 18.94
CA ALA A 410 4.89 -45.66 19.84
C ALA A 410 4.58 -45.20 21.28
N GLU A 411 4.73 -43.91 21.61
CA GLU A 411 4.30 -43.43 22.94
C GLU A 411 2.79 -43.23 23.01
N THR A 412 2.23 -43.39 24.21
CA THR A 412 0.82 -43.06 24.47
C THR A 412 0.71 -41.58 24.83
N ILE A 413 -0.13 -40.85 24.10
CA ILE A 413 -0.52 -39.47 24.41
C ILE A 413 -1.83 -39.50 25.19
N THR A 414 -1.92 -38.64 26.19
CA THR A 414 -3.12 -38.39 27.00
C THR A 414 -3.51 -36.92 26.90
N SER A 415 -4.81 -36.63 26.81
CA SER A 415 -5.32 -35.25 26.80
C SER A 415 -6.01 -34.86 28.11
N ALA A 416 -6.30 -33.57 28.27
CA ALA A 416 -7.09 -33.06 29.40
C ALA A 416 -8.51 -33.65 29.43
N SER A 417 -9.11 -33.94 28.27
CA SER A 417 -10.40 -34.63 28.14
C SER A 417 -10.34 -36.16 28.32
N LEU A 418 -9.19 -36.70 28.76
CA LEU A 418 -8.93 -38.13 28.93
C LEU A 418 -8.96 -38.95 27.63
N ALA A 419 -8.85 -38.30 26.47
CA ALA A 419 -8.60 -38.99 25.21
C ALA A 419 -7.18 -39.60 25.22
N THR A 420 -7.06 -40.80 24.67
CA THR A 420 -5.79 -41.53 24.57
C THR A 420 -5.51 -41.93 23.13
N GLY A 421 -4.26 -41.88 22.71
CA GLY A 421 -3.84 -42.39 21.40
C GLY A 421 -2.37 -42.79 21.40
N VAL A 422 -2.02 -43.83 20.65
CA VAL A 422 -0.63 -44.29 20.50
C VAL A 422 -0.05 -43.70 19.23
N VAL A 423 1.03 -42.92 19.35
CA VAL A 423 1.70 -42.27 18.22
C VAL A 423 2.22 -43.31 17.25
N ASP A 424 1.87 -43.16 15.98
CA ASP A 424 2.35 -43.98 14.88
C ASP A 424 3.49 -43.27 14.16
N THR A 425 3.16 -42.18 13.45
CA THR A 425 4.13 -41.35 12.73
C THR A 425 4.16 -39.93 13.24
N LEU A 426 5.31 -39.30 13.13
CA LEU A 426 5.53 -37.88 13.39
C LEU A 426 5.96 -37.20 12.09
N SER A 427 5.43 -36.01 11.85
CA SER A 427 5.83 -35.18 10.72
C SER A 427 6.17 -33.77 11.19
N ASN A 428 7.22 -33.24 10.57
CA ASN A 428 7.72 -31.90 10.86
C ASN A 428 6.89 -30.85 10.10
N PRO A 429 6.91 -29.57 10.54
CA PRO A 429 6.39 -28.48 9.72
C PRO A 429 7.22 -28.34 8.43
N GLU A 430 6.70 -27.58 7.48
CA GLU A 430 7.39 -27.25 6.23
C GLU A 430 8.32 -26.05 6.44
N ILE A 431 7.91 -25.09 7.27
CA ILE A 431 8.76 -23.95 7.64
C ILE A 431 9.74 -24.30 8.76
N ASN A 432 11.00 -23.92 8.59
CA ASN A 432 12.00 -23.96 9.65
C ASN A 432 11.74 -22.81 10.63
N TYR A 433 11.41 -23.15 11.88
CA TYR A 433 11.20 -22.13 12.91
C TYR A 433 12.48 -21.32 13.14
N PHE A 434 12.31 -20.03 13.44
CA PHE A 434 13.41 -19.08 13.68
C PHE A 434 14.32 -18.86 12.46
N SER A 435 13.83 -19.18 11.26
CA SER A 435 14.49 -18.84 10.01
C SER A 435 13.81 -17.64 9.34
N GLY A 436 14.59 -16.90 8.57
CA GLY A 436 14.14 -15.63 8.00
C GLY A 436 14.09 -14.50 9.02
N ASP A 437 13.44 -13.40 8.64
CA ASP A 437 13.29 -12.20 9.48
C ASP A 437 11.81 -11.84 9.64
N MET A 438 11.34 -11.65 10.88
CA MET A 438 10.00 -11.15 11.15
C MET A 438 9.92 -9.64 10.89
N LEU A 439 9.19 -9.25 9.84
CA LEU A 439 9.06 -7.84 9.45
C LEU A 439 7.83 -7.15 10.05
N TYR A 440 6.78 -7.92 10.32
CA TYR A 440 5.52 -7.40 10.82
C TYR A 440 4.84 -8.43 11.72
N CYS A 441 4.21 -7.95 12.79
CA CYS A 441 3.35 -8.76 13.65
C CYS A 441 2.23 -7.88 14.22
N GLU A 442 1.01 -8.34 14.05
CA GLU A 442 -0.20 -7.76 14.59
C GLU A 442 -0.90 -8.77 15.48
N GLN A 443 -1.43 -8.28 16.60
CA GLN A 443 -2.32 -9.03 17.48
C GLN A 443 -3.73 -8.51 17.29
N ARG A 444 -4.69 -9.43 17.17
CA ARG A 444 -6.09 -9.10 16.89
C ARG A 444 -7.06 -10.02 17.64
N ALA A 445 -8.31 -9.60 17.70
CA ALA A 445 -9.40 -10.43 18.18
C ALA A 445 -9.47 -11.73 17.36
N PRO A 446 -9.98 -12.84 17.94
CA PRO A 446 -10.01 -14.13 17.29
C PRO A 446 -10.85 -14.09 16.00
N ILE A 447 -10.29 -14.69 14.95
CA ILE A 447 -10.98 -14.94 13.69
C ILE A 447 -11.08 -16.45 13.51
N VAL A 448 -12.32 -16.96 13.59
CA VAL A 448 -12.67 -18.36 13.33
C VAL A 448 -12.60 -18.60 11.83
N ARG A 449 -11.86 -19.62 11.39
CA ARG A 449 -11.81 -20.01 9.97
C ARG A 449 -12.82 -21.10 9.65
N ALA A 450 -13.55 -20.94 8.55
CA ALA A 450 -14.45 -21.97 8.01
C ALA A 450 -14.09 -22.35 6.57
N THR A 451 -14.59 -23.51 6.11
CA THR A 451 -14.24 -24.04 4.79
C THR A 451 -14.83 -23.21 3.64
N ASP A 452 -15.96 -22.55 3.88
CA ASP A 452 -16.69 -21.68 2.94
C ASP A 452 -16.31 -20.20 3.07
N GLN A 453 -15.31 -19.88 3.90
CA GLN A 453 -14.84 -18.53 4.12
C GLN A 453 -13.55 -18.22 3.35
N THR A 454 -13.45 -16.97 2.93
CA THR A 454 -12.26 -16.38 2.34
C THR A 454 -11.87 -15.17 3.18
N GLU A 455 -10.70 -15.22 3.79
CA GLU A 455 -10.13 -14.11 4.56
C GLU A 455 -9.19 -13.30 3.66
N ASN A 456 -9.53 -12.04 3.39
CA ASN A 456 -8.63 -11.13 2.67
C ASN A 456 -7.89 -10.24 3.65
N ILE A 457 -6.57 -10.36 3.69
CA ILE A 457 -5.70 -9.58 4.55
C ILE A 457 -4.94 -8.58 3.69
N LYS A 458 -5.23 -7.29 3.90
CA LYS A 458 -4.56 -6.17 3.25
C LYS A 458 -3.65 -5.47 4.25
N LEU A 459 -2.36 -5.40 3.97
CA LEU A 459 -1.39 -4.66 4.79
C LEU A 459 -0.92 -3.45 4.00
N VAL A 460 -0.89 -2.28 4.63
CA VAL A 460 -0.37 -1.05 4.01
C VAL A 460 0.87 -0.61 4.77
N ILE A 461 1.96 -0.46 4.03
CA ILE A 461 3.27 -0.06 4.57
C ILE A 461 3.57 1.35 4.07
N GLU A 462 3.93 2.25 4.98
CA GLU A 462 4.35 3.62 4.70
C GLU A 462 5.88 3.74 4.78
N PHE A 463 6.48 4.46 3.83
CA PHE A 463 7.92 4.72 3.76
C PHE A 463 8.27 6.19 3.93
#